data_AF-A0A9E6UTB1-F1
#
_entry.id   AF-A0A9E6UTB1-F1
#
_cell.length_a   1.000
_cell.length_b   1.000
_cell.length_c   1.000
_cell.angle_alpha   90.00
_cell.angle_beta   90.00
_cell.angle_gamma   90.00
#
_symmetry.space_group_name_H-M   'P 1'
#
loop_
_entity.id
_entity.type
_entity.pdbx_description
1 polymer ?
#
loop_
_entity_poly.entity_id
_entity_poly.type
_entity_poly.pdbx_seq_one_letter_code
_entity_poly.pdbx_strand_id
1 'polypeptide(L)'
;MADSPVFERIRADLTSNDVVLYMKGTPVFPQCGFSAAVVQVLSQLGVKFKGINILEDGELRQGIKDFTNWPTIPQLYVKGEFVGGCDIVREMFQSGELLELLNSRGVGVAVQ
;
A
#
# COMPACT_ATOMS: atom_id res chain seq x y z
N MET A 1 27.01 -1.70 -7.06
CA MET A 1 26.09 -0.74 -6.42
C MET A 1 25.56 -1.46 -5.19
N ALA A 2 25.86 -0.99 -3.98
CA ALA A 2 25.25 -1.58 -2.80
C ALA A 2 23.80 -1.10 -2.77
N ASP A 3 22.84 -1.97 -3.13
CA ASP A 3 21.43 -1.70 -2.90
C ASP A 3 21.27 -1.33 -1.41
N SER A 4 20.58 -0.22 -1.13
CA SER A 4 20.34 0.21 0.24
C SER A 4 19.63 -0.92 1.01
N PRO A 5 20.04 -1.32 2.22
CA PRO A 5 19.40 -2.39 2.98
C PRO A 5 17.88 -2.21 3.14
N VAL A 6 17.42 -0.94 3.17
CA VAL A 6 16.00 -0.60 3.22
C VAL A 6 15.25 -0.92 1.92
N PHE A 7 15.90 -0.79 0.76
CA PHE A 7 15.31 -1.14 -0.54
C PHE A 7 15.16 -2.64 -0.69
N GLU A 8 16.12 -3.42 -0.21
CA GLU A 8 16.01 -4.88 -0.16
C GLU A 8 14.85 -5.32 0.74
N ARG A 9 14.69 -4.69 1.91
CA ARG A 9 13.53 -4.92 2.78
C ARG A 9 12.21 -4.58 2.08
N ILE A 10 12.12 -3.42 1.42
CA ILE A 10 10.92 -3.03 0.67
C ILE A 10 10.61 -4.05 -0.42
N ARG A 11 11.61 -4.49 -1.22
CA ARG A 11 11.44 -5.54 -2.24
C ARG A 11 10.96 -6.86 -1.62
N ALA A 12 11.51 -7.26 -0.48
CA ALA A 12 11.08 -8.46 0.24
C ALA A 12 9.62 -8.37 0.70
N ASP A 13 9.22 -7.22 1.26
CA ASP A 13 7.84 -6.97 1.69
C ASP A 13 6.86 -7.04 0.51
N LEU A 14 7.24 -6.45 -0.63
CA LEU A 14 6.45 -6.40 -1.86
C LEU A 14 6.36 -7.74 -2.61
N THR A 15 7.38 -8.60 -2.49
CA THR A 15 7.39 -9.94 -3.12
C THR A 15 6.69 -10.99 -2.27
N SER A 16 6.71 -10.82 -0.95
CA SER A 16 6.08 -11.76 -0.01
C SER A 16 4.56 -11.61 0.11
N ASN A 17 4.00 -10.50 -0.39
CA ASN A 17 2.60 -10.15 -0.22
C ASN A 17 2.01 -9.58 -1.51
N ASP A 18 0.80 -10.02 -1.85
CA ASP A 18 0.11 -9.57 -3.06
C ASP A 18 -0.37 -8.12 -2.98
N VAL A 19 -0.72 -7.64 -1.78
CA VAL A 19 -1.16 -6.27 -1.55
C VAL A 19 -0.47 -5.74 -0.31
N VAL A 20 0.24 -4.62 -0.46
CA VAL A 20 1.00 -3.98 0.62
C VAL A 20 0.60 -2.52 0.73
N LEU A 21 0.33 -2.09 1.96
CA LEU A 21 0.01 -0.71 2.29
C LEU A 21 1.05 -0.18 3.28
N TYR A 22 1.92 0.71 2.81
CA TYR A 22 2.77 1.50 3.69
C TYR A 22 1.95 2.64 4.27
N MET A 23 1.82 2.69 5.59
CA MET A 23 0.88 3.58 6.27
C MET A 23 1.42 4.10 7.61
N LYS A 24 0.74 5.11 8.16
CA LYS A 24 1.00 5.62 9.50
C LYS A 24 0.08 4.91 10.49
N GLY A 25 0.65 4.10 11.37
CA GLY A 25 -0.08 3.20 12.26
C GLY A 25 -0.30 1.82 11.63
N THR A 26 -1.30 1.09 12.11
CA THR A 26 -1.63 -0.26 11.63
C THR A 26 -3.03 -0.30 11.03
N PRO A 27 -3.42 -1.35 10.27
CA PRO A 27 -4.78 -1.48 9.75
C PRO A 27 -5.86 -1.45 10.85
N VAL A 28 -5.54 -1.96 12.05
CA VAL A 28 -6.45 -1.97 13.20
C VAL A 28 -6.45 -0.62 13.92
N PHE A 29 -5.29 0.05 14.00
CA PHE A 29 -5.11 1.34 14.65
C PHE A 29 -4.39 2.34 13.73
N PRO A 30 -5.08 2.92 12.74
CA PRO A 30 -4.49 3.92 11.86
C PRO A 30 -4.27 5.23 12.63
N GLN A 31 -3.09 5.84 12.45
CA GLN A 31 -2.70 7.08 13.13
C GLN A 31 -2.72 8.31 12.21
N CYS A 32 -3.33 8.18 11.03
CA CYS A 32 -3.50 9.27 10.07
C CYS A 32 -4.79 9.05 9.27
N GLY A 33 -5.58 10.12 9.08
CA GLY A 33 -6.85 10.04 8.34
C GLY A 33 -6.69 9.51 6.91
N PHE A 34 -5.62 9.87 6.21
CA PHE A 34 -5.33 9.33 4.87
C PHE A 34 -5.03 7.83 4.89
N SER A 35 -4.28 7.36 5.90
CA SER A 35 -4.02 5.94 6.10
C SER A 35 -5.31 5.19 6.44
N ALA A 36 -6.16 5.75 7.30
CA ALA A 36 -7.47 5.18 7.62
C ALA A 36 -8.38 5.07 6.39
N ALA A 37 -8.37 6.08 5.51
CA ALA A 37 -9.18 6.08 4.29
C ALA A 37 -8.78 4.93 3.33
N VAL A 38 -7.48 4.69 3.12
CA VAL A 38 -7.04 3.57 2.26
C VAL A 38 -7.37 2.22 2.90
N VAL A 39 -7.17 2.07 4.20
CA VAL A 39 -7.58 0.85 4.94
C VAL A 39 -9.07 0.59 4.77
N GLN A 40 -9.90 1.63 4.87
CA GLN A 40 -11.35 1.51 4.71
C GLN A 40 -11.71 1.05 3.30
N VAL A 41 -11.09 1.61 2.25
CA VAL A 41 -11.29 1.18 0.86
C VAL A 41 -10.95 -0.30 0.68
N LEU A 42 -9.76 -0.74 1.11
CA LEU A 42 -9.34 -2.14 0.99
C LEU A 42 -10.24 -3.09 1.79
N SER A 43 -10.73 -2.64 2.95
CA SER A 43 -11.67 -3.42 3.78
C SER A 43 -13.05 -3.54 3.13
N GLN A 44 -13.56 -2.48 2.49
CA GLN A 44 -14.80 -2.54 1.72
C GLN A 44 -14.68 -3.50 0.54
N LEU A 45 -13.51 -3.54 -0.10
CA LEU A 45 -13.20 -4.50 -1.17
C LEU A 45 -12.98 -5.94 -0.65
N GLY A 46 -12.91 -6.13 0.67
CA GLY A 46 -12.62 -7.43 1.29
C GLY A 46 -11.25 -8.00 0.88
N VAL A 47 -10.30 -7.15 0.52
CA VAL A 47 -8.97 -7.53 0.08
C VAL A 47 -8.11 -7.85 1.30
N LYS A 48 -7.40 -8.97 1.26
CA LYS A 48 -6.34 -9.25 2.23
C LYS A 48 -5.10 -8.45 1.86
N PHE A 49 -4.57 -7.65 2.79
CA PHE A 49 -3.37 -6.85 2.56
C PHE A 49 -2.47 -6.83 3.79
N LYS A 50 -1.19 -6.56 3.56
CA LYS A 50 -0.20 -6.31 4.61
C LYS A 50 -0.08 -4.82 4.86
N GLY A 51 -0.48 -4.36 6.04
CA GLY A 51 -0.17 -3.00 6.50
C GLY A 51 1.21 -2.93 7.14
N ILE A 52 2.05 -1.99 6.69
CA ILE A 52 3.39 -1.75 7.23
C ILE A 52 3.42 -0.36 7.87
N ASN A 53 3.71 -0.34 9.18
CA ASN A 53 3.76 0.90 9.96
C ASN A 53 5.11 1.59 9.80
N ILE A 54 5.12 2.70 9.06
CA ILE A 54 6.34 3.49 8.83
C ILE A 54 6.67 4.46 9.98
N LEU A 55 5.85 4.55 11.03
CA LEU A 55 6.14 5.43 12.17
C LEU A 55 7.20 4.84 13.10
N GLU A 56 7.36 3.52 13.09
CA GLU A 56 8.31 2.81 13.94
C GLU A 56 9.73 2.76 13.36
N ASP A 57 9.89 3.16 12.09
CA ASP A 57 11.15 3.05 11.36
C ASP A 57 11.36 4.28 10.45
N GLY A 58 12.30 5.14 10.86
CA GLY A 58 12.65 6.36 10.13
C GLY A 58 13.34 6.09 8.79
N GLU A 59 14.14 5.02 8.70
CA GLU A 59 14.81 4.64 7.46
C GLU A 59 13.79 4.13 6.45
N LEU A 60 12.85 3.28 6.88
CA LEU A 60 11.77 2.79 6.04
C LEU A 60 10.85 3.92 5.55
N ARG A 61 10.55 4.89 6.43
CA ARG A 61 9.74 6.06 6.08
C ARG A 61 10.35 6.90 4.97
N GLN A 62 11.66 7.08 4.97
CA GLN A 62 12.34 7.82 3.91
C GLN A 62 12.56 6.93 2.69
N GLY A 63 13.04 5.71 2.92
CA GLY A 63 13.31 4.72 1.89
C GLY A 63 12.11 4.43 0.99
N ILE A 64 10.89 4.32 1.53
CA ILE A 64 9.71 4.06 0.70
C ILE A 64 9.36 5.22 -0.24
N LYS A 65 9.65 6.46 0.17
CA LYS A 65 9.44 7.64 -0.70
C LYS A 65 10.46 7.68 -1.82
N ASP A 66 11.71 7.37 -1.49
CA ASP A 66 12.81 7.35 -2.44
C ASP A 66 12.66 6.18 -3.42
N PHE A 67 12.15 5.03 -2.95
CA PHE A 67 11.93 3.82 -3.74
C PHE A 67 10.91 4.03 -4.88
N THR A 68 9.82 4.76 -4.62
CA THR A 68 8.80 5.08 -5.64
C THR A 68 8.97 6.45 -6.27
N ASN A 69 9.93 7.25 -5.80
CA ASN A 69 10.00 8.68 -6.12
C ASN A 69 8.66 9.40 -5.83
N TRP A 70 7.99 9.01 -4.73
CA TRP A 70 6.68 9.53 -4.33
C TRP A 70 6.70 10.14 -2.93
N PRO A 71 6.36 11.43 -2.75
CA PRO A 71 6.66 12.15 -1.50
C PRO A 71 5.67 11.87 -0.36
N THR A 72 4.49 11.32 -0.65
CA THR A 72 3.38 11.19 0.32
C THR A 72 3.15 9.76 0.80
N ILE A 73 2.47 9.65 1.96
CA ILE A 73 2.05 8.41 2.63
C ILE A 73 0.58 8.59 3.00
N PRO A 74 -0.30 7.58 2.88
CA PRO A 74 -0.01 6.17 2.57
C PRO A 74 0.39 5.91 1.11
N GLN A 75 1.03 4.76 0.86
CA GLN A 75 1.31 4.23 -0.48
C GLN A 75 0.81 2.79 -0.61
N LEU A 76 0.03 2.52 -1.65
CA LEU A 76 -0.51 1.19 -1.96
C LEU A 76 0.29 0.53 -3.09
N TYR A 77 0.58 -0.76 -2.91
CA TYR A 77 1.20 -1.62 -3.90
C TYR A 77 0.37 -2.88 -4.11
N VAL A 78 0.31 -3.33 -5.36
CA VAL A 78 -0.38 -4.56 -5.78
C VAL A 78 0.58 -5.37 -6.66
N LYS A 79 0.84 -6.62 -6.28
CA LYS A 79 1.81 -7.52 -6.93
C LYS A 79 3.18 -6.88 -7.13
N GLY A 80 3.62 -6.12 -6.13
CA GLY A 80 4.90 -5.40 -6.13
C GLY A 80 4.93 -4.11 -6.97
N GLU A 81 3.85 -3.77 -7.67
CA GLU A 81 3.75 -2.53 -8.44
C GLU A 81 3.09 -1.42 -7.63
N PHE A 82 3.62 -0.20 -7.74
CA PHE A 82 3.06 0.98 -7.10
C PHE A 82 1.75 1.39 -7.77
N VAL A 83 0.69 1.50 -6.97
CA VAL A 83 -0.64 1.92 -7.44
C VAL A 83 -0.84 3.42 -7.23
N GLY A 84 -0.53 3.92 -6.03
CA GLY A 84 -0.73 5.33 -5.73
C GLY A 84 -0.82 5.66 -4.25
N GLY A 85 -0.99 6.96 -3.97
CA GLY A 85 -1.31 7.49 -2.65
C GLY A 85 -2.81 7.49 -2.34
N CYS A 86 -3.18 8.06 -1.19
CA CYS A 86 -4.58 8.07 -0.72
C CYS A 86 -5.60 8.57 -1.75
N ASP A 87 -5.36 9.72 -2.39
CA ASP A 87 -6.33 10.33 -3.29
C ASP A 87 -6.55 9.48 -4.54
N ILE A 88 -5.47 8.99 -5.15
CA ILE A 88 -5.50 8.08 -6.31
C ILE A 88 -6.29 6.81 -5.96
N VAL A 89 -5.99 6.17 -4.82
CA VAL A 89 -6.70 4.95 -4.42
C VAL A 89 -8.19 5.20 -4.20
N ARG A 90 -8.56 6.35 -3.63
CA ARG A 90 -9.98 6.72 -3.43
C ARG A 90 -10.70 7.02 -4.73
N GLU A 91 -10.01 7.63 -5.69
CA GLU A 91 -10.56 7.89 -7.03
C GLU A 91 -10.77 6.59 -7.79
N MET A 92 -9.74 5.73 -7.86
CA MET A 92 -9.82 4.42 -8.50
C MET A 92 -10.90 3.52 -7.86
N PHE A 93 -11.13 3.65 -6.56
CA PHE A 93 -12.21 2.94 -5.88
C PHE A 93 -13.59 3.45 -6.32
N GLN A 94 -13.76 4.76 -6.45
CA GLN A 94 -15.03 5.38 -6.87
C GLN A 94 -15.34 5.12 -8.36
N SER A 95 -14.32 5.07 -9.21
CA SER A 95 -14.48 4.75 -10.64
C SER A 95 -14.66 3.25 -10.91
N GLY A 96 -14.32 2.39 -9.94
CA GLY A 96 -14.30 0.93 -10.10
C GLY A 96 -12.99 0.38 -10.66
N GLU A 97 -12.08 1.23 -11.13
CA GLU A 97 -10.77 0.85 -11.68
C GLU A 97 -9.91 0.06 -10.68
N LEU A 98 -10.03 0.35 -9.37
CA LEU A 98 -9.29 -0.38 -8.36
C LEU A 98 -9.73 -1.86 -8.29
N LEU A 99 -11.03 -2.11 -8.40
CA LEU A 99 -11.58 -3.47 -8.41
C LEU A 99 -11.14 -4.22 -9.66
N GLU A 100 -11.20 -3.57 -10.83
CA GLU A 100 -10.71 -4.14 -12.09
C GLU A 100 -9.21 -4.45 -12.03
N LEU A 101 -8.40 -3.54 -11.47
CA LEU A 101 -6.97 -3.75 -11.26
C LEU A 101 -6.72 -4.99 -10.40
N LEU A 102 -7.38 -5.11 -9.25
CA LEU A 102 -7.22 -6.25 -8.35
C LEU A 102 -7.62 -7.57 -9.03
N ASN A 103 -8.75 -7.60 -9.73
CA ASN A 103 -9.22 -8.78 -10.46
C ASN A 103 -8.27 -9.18 -11.59
N SER A 104 -7.80 -8.22 -12.40
CA SER A 104 -6.86 -8.49 -13.50
C SER A 104 -5.51 -9.02 -13.01
N ARG A 105 -5.13 -8.67 -11.77
CA ARG A 105 -3.92 -9.16 -11.10
C ARG A 105 -4.14 -10.46 -10.30
N GLY A 106 -5.33 -11.04 -10.37
CA GLY A 106 -5.68 -12.28 -9.67
C GLY A 106 -5.69 -12.13 -8.14
N VAL A 107 -5.92 -10.92 -7.62
CA VAL A 107 -6.05 -10.69 -6.18
C VAL A 107 -7.49 -10.99 -5.76
N GLY A 108 -7.64 -11.85 -4.75
CA GLY A 108 -8.96 -12.19 -4.21
C GLY A 108 -9.63 -10.98 -3.56
N VAL A 109 -10.77 -10.58 -4.11
CA VAL A 109 -11.72 -9.59 -3.56
C VAL A 109 -12.96 -10.32 -3.05
N ALA A 110 -13.60 -9.80 -2.00
CA ALA A 110 -14.80 -10.43 -1.43
C ALA A 110 -16.11 -9.80 -1.90
N VAL A 111 -16.03 -8.73 -2.69
CA VAL A 111 -17.21 -8.04 -3.23
C VAL A 111 -17.54 -8.61 -4.59
N GLN A 112 -18.76 -9.14 -4.73
CA GLN A 112 -19.37 -9.55 -5.99
C GLN A 112 -20.26 -8.43 -6.50
#